data_AF-A0A1B1UIV3-F1
#
_entry.id   AF-A0A1B1UIV3-F1
#
_cell.length_a   1.000
_cell.length_b   1.000
_cell.length_c   1.000
_cell.angle_alpha   90.00
_cell.angle_beta   90.00
_cell.angle_gamma   90.00
#
_symmetry.space_group_name_H-M   'P 1'
#
loop_
_entity.id
_entity.type
_entity.pdbx_description
1 polymer ?
#
loop_
_entity_poly.entity_id
_entity_poly.type
_entity_poly.pdbx_seq_one_letter_code
_entity_poly.pdbx_strand_id
1 'polypeptide(L)'
;MTDLTEEPDGPTDQPEPNQLNHREEARARRGVLLPVERHLSYEIETHHRKHNWSVERGGLIGRAWIERFCDPKDADYHFQDRKVFFVIERGDRRIAAGTLTIWRGIYDEDGDGWDLEGFVRRGDINSQSEYDMAVAVAKVWGSDDEENWWTDDPFCYGHLCSFDRLVINAKTSADVEAAWQIIDALLKRVRRGMAVMVLKAFPLDYEGGVTAENQPAFERRQRALMRLYQRRIGFEPVPHKALADEGWMLRLFNEGARPDVE
;
A
#
# COMPACT_ATOMS: atom_id res chain seq x y z
N MET A 1 40.56 -29.40 79.83
CA MET A 1 39.94 -28.42 80.74
C MET A 1 39.17 -27.46 79.85
N THR A 2 37.83 -27.56 79.87
CA THR A 2 36.82 -26.48 79.68
C THR A 2 37.02 -25.45 78.55
N ASP A 3 36.04 -25.07 77.73
CA ASP A 3 34.63 -25.43 77.55
C ASP A 3 34.08 -24.53 76.41
N LEU A 4 32.89 -24.87 75.89
CA LEU A 4 31.85 -24.00 75.31
C LEU A 4 31.94 -23.41 73.88
N THR A 5 31.20 -24.08 72.98
CA THR A 5 30.05 -23.61 72.16
C THR A 5 29.69 -22.11 72.08
N GLU A 6 29.40 -21.61 70.88
CA GLU A 6 28.07 -21.11 70.42
C GLU A 6 28.05 -20.77 68.90
N GLU A 7 26.96 -21.15 68.21
CA GLU A 7 26.53 -20.78 66.84
C GLU A 7 25.77 -19.41 66.85
N PRO A 8 24.99 -18.99 65.82
CA PRO A 8 25.26 -18.65 64.40
C PRO A 8 24.75 -17.22 64.04
N ASP A 9 24.99 -16.73 62.82
CA ASP A 9 24.03 -15.83 62.13
C ASP A 9 24.32 -15.74 60.62
N GLY A 10 23.31 -16.07 59.80
CA GLY A 10 23.35 -15.93 58.34
C GLY A 10 22.80 -14.58 57.88
N PRO A 11 22.98 -14.24 56.58
CA PRO A 11 21.96 -13.47 55.89
C PRO A 11 21.53 -14.11 54.56
N THR A 12 20.25 -14.46 54.55
CA THR A 12 19.21 -14.31 53.54
C THR A 12 19.62 -13.99 52.09
N ASP A 13 19.30 -14.97 51.25
CA ASP A 13 19.09 -14.89 49.80
C ASP A 13 17.85 -14.03 49.47
N GLN A 14 17.97 -13.10 48.52
CA GLN A 14 16.83 -12.58 47.75
C GLN A 14 17.18 -12.58 46.26
N PRO A 15 16.58 -13.46 45.44
CA PRO A 15 16.73 -13.38 44.00
C PRO A 15 15.87 -12.24 43.45
N GLU A 16 16.47 -11.40 42.59
CA GLU A 16 15.77 -10.34 41.87
C GLU A 16 14.62 -10.89 41.00
N PRO A 17 13.47 -10.20 40.94
CA PRO A 17 12.32 -10.64 40.18
C PRO A 17 12.48 -10.33 38.68
N ASN A 18 12.69 -11.39 37.91
CA ASN A 18 11.96 -11.71 36.68
C ASN A 18 11.72 -10.57 35.65
N GLN A 19 12.78 -9.89 35.20
CA GLN A 19 12.69 -8.98 34.04
C GLN A 19 12.78 -9.69 32.68
N LEU A 20 13.19 -10.97 32.65
CA LEU A 20 13.27 -11.73 31.41
C LEU A 20 11.91 -12.23 30.91
N ASN A 21 10.98 -12.60 31.80
CA ASN A 21 9.66 -13.12 31.37
C ASN A 21 8.80 -12.09 30.63
N HIS A 22 8.87 -10.81 30.96
CA HIS A 22 8.04 -9.80 30.26
C HIS A 22 8.47 -9.53 28.81
N ARG A 23 9.76 -9.74 28.48
CA ARG A 23 10.24 -9.61 27.09
C ARG A 23 9.95 -10.84 26.24
N GLU A 24 9.94 -12.03 26.85
CA GLU A 24 9.61 -13.28 26.15
C GLU A 24 8.08 -13.43 25.96
N GLU A 25 7.26 -13.00 26.93
CA GLU A 25 5.80 -12.97 26.77
C GLU A 25 5.32 -11.94 25.73
N ALA A 26 6.04 -10.81 25.59
CA ALA A 26 5.78 -9.83 24.53
C ALA A 26 6.15 -10.35 23.12
N ARG A 27 7.12 -11.27 23.04
CA ARG A 27 7.48 -11.97 21.79
C ARG A 27 6.51 -13.10 21.46
N ALA A 28 6.02 -13.84 22.47
CA ALA A 28 5.14 -14.99 22.28
C ALA A 28 3.70 -14.64 21.86
N ARG A 29 3.25 -13.39 22.02
CA ARG A 29 1.90 -12.94 21.61
C ARG A 29 1.83 -12.34 20.20
N ARG A 30 2.95 -12.23 19.48
CA ARG A 30 2.94 -11.86 18.06
C ARG A 30 2.57 -13.11 17.27
N GLY A 31 1.28 -13.30 17.01
CA GLY A 31 0.83 -14.18 15.93
C GLY A 31 1.64 -13.91 14.67
N VAL A 32 1.86 -14.94 13.85
CA VAL A 32 2.65 -14.82 12.61
C VAL A 32 2.01 -13.73 11.76
N LEU A 33 2.58 -12.51 11.83
CA LEU A 33 2.14 -11.38 11.01
C LEU A 33 2.29 -11.79 9.56
N LEU A 34 1.24 -11.52 8.76
CA LEU A 34 1.29 -11.76 7.32
C LEU A 34 2.51 -11.03 6.73
N PRO A 35 3.15 -11.55 5.67
CA PRO A 35 4.31 -10.89 5.04
C PRO A 35 4.07 -9.41 4.76
N VAL A 36 2.87 -9.06 4.29
CA VAL A 36 2.46 -7.68 4.02
C VAL A 36 2.38 -6.80 5.27
N GLU A 37 1.95 -7.35 6.41
CA GLU A 37 1.91 -6.60 7.68
C GLU A 37 3.31 -6.33 8.19
N ARG A 38 4.25 -7.25 7.97
CA ARG A 38 5.67 -7.05 8.31
C ARG A 38 6.29 -5.99 7.42
N HIS A 39 6.01 -6.02 6.12
CA HIS A 39 6.52 -5.03 5.17
C HIS A 39 6.01 -3.63 5.51
N LEU A 40 4.69 -3.47 5.70
CA LEU A 40 4.11 -2.19 6.12
C LEU A 40 4.65 -1.74 7.47
N SER A 41 4.86 -2.67 8.42
CA SER A 41 5.46 -2.32 9.72
C SER A 41 6.91 -1.84 9.57
N TYR A 42 7.71 -2.45 8.69
CA TYR A 42 9.06 -2.01 8.40
C TYR A 42 9.08 -0.62 7.74
N GLU A 43 8.22 -0.38 6.75
CA GLU A 43 8.08 0.95 6.13
C GLU A 43 7.69 2.00 7.18
N ILE A 44 6.79 1.68 8.11
CA ILE A 44 6.39 2.59 9.20
C ILE A 44 7.54 2.86 10.15
N GLU A 45 8.24 1.82 10.59
CA GLU A 45 9.33 1.91 11.56
C GLU A 45 10.53 2.68 11.01
N THR A 46 10.77 2.59 9.70
CA THR A 46 11.84 3.31 8.99
C THR A 46 11.48 4.76 8.68
N HIS A 47 10.19 5.12 8.69
CA HIS A 47 9.73 6.49 8.50
C HIS A 47 9.88 7.30 9.79
N HIS A 48 11.07 7.87 10.00
CA HIS A 48 11.36 8.78 11.12
C HIS A 48 10.71 10.17 11.01
N ARG A 49 10.01 10.46 9.91
CA ARG A 49 9.39 11.76 9.67
C ARG A 49 8.06 11.88 10.42
N LYS A 50 7.72 13.09 10.86
CA LYS A 50 6.39 13.39 11.40
C LYS A 50 5.36 13.30 10.27
N HIS A 51 4.22 12.64 10.54
CA HIS A 51 3.09 12.64 9.60
C HIS A 51 2.66 14.09 9.29
N ASN A 52 2.25 14.33 8.04
CA ASN A 52 1.84 15.65 7.56
C ASN A 52 0.34 15.73 7.26
N TRP A 53 -0.39 14.67 7.58
CA TRP A 53 -1.85 14.63 7.55
C TRP A 53 -2.39 13.67 8.62
N SER A 54 -3.51 14.03 9.24
CA SER A 54 -4.23 13.17 10.18
C SER A 54 -5.72 13.51 10.21
N VAL A 55 -6.54 12.52 10.53
CA VAL A 55 -7.98 12.71 10.73
C VAL A 55 -8.52 11.67 11.72
N GLU A 56 -9.56 12.02 12.47
CA GLU A 56 -10.24 11.10 13.38
C GLU A 56 -11.68 10.82 12.91
N ARG A 57 -12.09 9.55 12.91
CA ARG A 57 -13.45 9.08 12.60
C ARG A 57 -13.77 7.85 13.43
N GLY A 58 -14.93 7.81 14.09
CA GLY A 58 -15.38 6.62 14.84
C GLY A 58 -14.38 6.13 15.90
N GLY A 59 -13.64 7.05 16.54
CA GLY A 59 -12.58 6.72 17.49
C GLY A 59 -11.38 6.00 16.88
N LEU A 60 -11.22 6.05 15.55
CA LEU A 60 -10.02 5.68 14.83
C LEU A 60 -9.27 6.95 14.41
N ILE A 61 -7.95 6.92 14.52
CA ILE A 61 -7.07 7.99 14.06
C ILE A 61 -6.33 7.50 12.83
N GLY A 62 -6.55 8.17 11.70
CA GLY A 62 -5.73 8.04 10.50
C GLY A 62 -4.56 8.99 10.53
N ARG A 63 -3.39 8.54 10.10
CA ARG A 63 -2.19 9.35 9.87
C ARG A 63 -1.61 8.99 8.52
N ALA A 64 -1.15 10.00 7.78
CA ALA A 64 -0.48 9.78 6.50
C ALA A 64 0.79 10.60 6.39
N TRP A 65 1.74 10.05 5.65
CA TRP A 65 3.00 10.63 5.26
C TRP A 65 2.95 10.79 3.74
N ILE A 66 2.65 12.00 3.31
CA ILE A 66 2.55 12.35 1.89
C ILE A 66 3.89 12.95 1.48
N GLU A 67 4.67 12.22 0.69
CA GLU A 67 5.95 12.73 0.22
C GLU A 67 5.79 13.88 -0.77
N ARG A 68 6.87 14.62 -1.00
CA ARG A 68 6.95 15.54 -2.13
C ARG A 68 7.40 14.75 -3.34
N PHE A 69 7.02 15.20 -4.53
CA PHE A 69 7.71 14.74 -5.73
C PHE A 69 9.20 15.04 -5.61
N CYS A 70 10.04 14.20 -6.20
CA CYS A 70 11.47 14.47 -6.35
C CYS A 70 11.72 15.79 -7.11
N ASP A 71 12.97 16.25 -7.11
CA ASP A 71 13.35 17.36 -7.99
C ASP A 71 13.19 16.89 -9.46
N PRO A 72 12.68 17.71 -10.39
CA PRO A 72 12.62 17.36 -11.81
C PRO A 72 13.96 16.90 -12.39
N LYS A 73 15.09 17.34 -11.82
CA LYS A 73 16.43 16.90 -12.23
C LYS A 73 16.76 15.47 -11.83
N ASP A 74 16.03 14.94 -10.86
CA ASP A 74 16.14 13.56 -10.38
C ASP A 74 15.05 12.67 -11.01
N ALA A 75 14.34 13.18 -12.04
CA ALA A 75 13.35 12.41 -12.76
C ALA A 75 14.03 11.48 -13.74
N ASP A 76 13.78 10.18 -13.60
CA ASP A 76 14.20 9.18 -14.56
C ASP A 76 13.08 8.96 -15.57
N TYR A 77 13.42 8.83 -16.85
CA TYR A 77 12.47 8.57 -17.95
C TYR A 77 11.30 9.56 -18.03
N HIS A 78 11.53 10.83 -17.71
CA HIS A 78 10.48 11.86 -17.73
C HIS A 78 9.32 11.59 -16.73
N PHE A 79 9.55 10.78 -15.70
CA PHE A 79 8.59 10.51 -14.65
C PHE A 79 9.09 10.90 -13.27
N GLN A 80 8.16 11.44 -12.49
CA GLN A 80 8.36 11.65 -11.07
C GLN A 80 7.28 10.95 -10.28
N ASP A 81 7.68 10.29 -9.22
CA ASP A 81 6.77 9.70 -8.26
C ASP A 81 6.83 10.43 -6.92
N ARG A 82 5.79 10.21 -6.13
CA ARG A 82 5.80 10.46 -4.70
C ARG A 82 5.03 9.35 -4.02
N LYS A 83 5.54 8.88 -2.89
CA LYS A 83 4.86 7.87 -2.10
C LYS A 83 3.96 8.52 -1.07
N VAL A 84 2.86 7.83 -0.79
CA VAL A 84 1.96 8.18 0.30
C VAL A 84 1.73 6.92 1.10
N PHE A 85 2.19 6.98 2.34
CA PHE A 85 2.03 5.90 3.29
C PHE A 85 0.99 6.33 4.33
N PHE A 86 0.16 5.40 4.82
CA PHE A 86 -0.80 5.70 5.88
C PHE A 86 -1.06 4.55 6.85
N VAL A 87 -1.42 4.91 8.08
CA VAL A 87 -1.95 4.00 9.11
C VAL A 87 -3.28 4.49 9.64
N ILE A 88 -4.10 3.56 10.10
CA ILE A 88 -5.34 3.82 10.84
C ILE A 88 -5.30 3.00 12.11
N GLU A 89 -5.43 3.65 13.25
CA GLU A 89 -5.17 3.06 14.57
C GLU A 89 -6.27 3.40 15.58
N ARG A 90 -6.41 2.56 16.61
CA ARG A 90 -7.18 2.82 17.83
C ARG A 90 -6.31 2.52 19.03
N GLY A 91 -5.90 3.55 19.78
CA GLY A 91 -4.87 3.39 20.81
C GLY A 91 -3.63 2.74 20.20
N ASP A 92 -3.15 1.67 20.81
CA ASP A 92 -1.95 0.93 20.35
C ASP A 92 -2.25 -0.13 19.28
N ARG A 93 -3.50 -0.25 18.84
CA ARG A 93 -3.91 -1.26 17.86
C ARG A 93 -4.00 -0.66 16.46
N ARG A 94 -3.26 -1.26 15.52
CA ARG A 94 -3.41 -1.00 14.09
C ARG A 94 -4.66 -1.67 13.53
N ILE A 95 -5.51 -0.87 12.90
CA ILE A 95 -6.73 -1.31 12.23
C ILE A 95 -6.51 -1.41 10.73
N ALA A 96 -5.79 -0.47 10.13
CA ALA A 96 -5.44 -0.57 8.72
C ALA A 96 -4.10 0.11 8.43
N ALA A 97 -3.50 -0.26 7.30
CA ALA A 97 -2.36 0.44 6.73
C ALA A 97 -2.34 0.23 5.21
N GLY A 98 -1.72 1.15 4.50
CA GLY A 98 -1.56 1.02 3.06
C GLY A 98 -0.59 2.02 2.47
N THR A 99 -0.32 1.81 1.20
CA THR A 99 0.55 2.63 0.36
C THR A 99 -0.15 2.96 -0.94
N LEU A 100 0.15 4.15 -1.45
CA LEU A 100 -0.20 4.58 -2.79
C LEU A 100 0.95 5.40 -3.35
N THR A 101 1.17 5.27 -4.66
CA THR A 101 2.24 5.95 -5.39
C THR A 101 1.60 6.84 -6.43
N ILE A 102 1.95 8.13 -6.42
CA ILE A 102 1.42 9.11 -7.38
C ILE A 102 2.51 9.46 -8.37
N TRP A 103 2.24 9.21 -9.63
CA TRP A 103 3.11 9.41 -10.78
C TRP A 103 2.69 10.66 -11.56
N ARG A 104 3.66 11.41 -12.05
CA ARG A 104 3.45 12.51 -13.00
C ARG A 104 4.48 12.42 -14.13
N GLY A 105 4.02 12.64 -15.35
CA GLY A 105 4.90 12.94 -16.48
C GLY A 105 5.47 14.35 -16.35
N ILE A 106 6.68 14.55 -16.86
CA ILE A 106 7.33 15.85 -17.00
C ILE A 106 7.82 16.02 -18.44
N TYR A 107 7.77 17.24 -18.97
CA TYR A 107 8.49 17.56 -20.20
C TYR A 107 9.93 17.93 -19.84
N ASP A 108 10.88 17.54 -20.70
CA ASP A 108 12.23 18.08 -20.60
C ASP A 108 12.35 19.46 -21.27
N GLU A 109 13.54 20.05 -21.24
CA GLU A 109 13.82 21.36 -21.84
C GLU A 109 13.83 21.32 -23.37
N ASP A 110 14.06 20.14 -23.96
CA ASP A 110 14.14 19.92 -25.41
C ASP A 110 12.75 19.67 -26.04
N GLY A 111 11.72 19.51 -25.20
CA GLY A 111 10.34 19.28 -25.61
C GLY A 111 9.99 17.81 -25.79
N ASP A 112 10.92 16.91 -25.49
CA ASP A 112 10.66 15.48 -25.42
C ASP A 112 9.85 15.21 -24.13
N GLY A 113 8.75 14.49 -24.33
CA GLY A 113 7.76 14.22 -23.31
C GLY A 113 7.95 12.87 -22.64
N TRP A 114 7.01 12.56 -21.76
CA TRP A 114 6.82 11.20 -21.30
C TRP A 114 6.16 10.35 -22.39
N ASP A 115 6.35 9.05 -22.31
CA ASP A 115 5.63 8.04 -23.08
C ASP A 115 5.36 6.80 -22.20
N LEU A 116 4.50 5.88 -22.66
CA LEU A 116 4.16 4.69 -21.89
C LEU A 116 5.31 3.67 -21.85
N GLU A 117 6.18 3.65 -22.87
CA GLU A 117 7.38 2.80 -22.88
C GLU A 117 8.37 3.20 -21.78
N GLY A 118 8.68 4.48 -21.66
CA GLY A 118 9.48 5.08 -20.60
C GLY A 118 8.85 4.85 -19.22
N PHE A 119 7.52 4.88 -19.13
CA PHE A 119 6.81 4.55 -17.89
C PHE A 119 7.03 3.09 -17.47
N VAL A 120 6.92 2.16 -18.43
CA VAL A 120 7.18 0.73 -18.20
C VAL A 120 8.62 0.49 -17.78
N ARG A 121 9.58 1.08 -18.49
CA ARG A 121 11.02 1.00 -18.14
C ARG A 121 11.30 1.56 -16.75
N ARG A 122 10.66 2.66 -16.36
CA ARG A 122 10.77 3.24 -15.03
C ARG A 122 10.24 2.27 -13.95
N GLY A 123 9.10 1.63 -14.21
CA GLY A 123 8.50 0.63 -13.32
C GLY A 123 9.41 -0.60 -13.14
N ASP A 124 10.02 -1.09 -14.23
CA ASP A 124 10.93 -2.24 -14.24
C ASP A 124 12.13 -2.05 -13.29
N ILE A 125 12.72 -0.86 -13.29
CA ILE A 125 13.87 -0.53 -12.44
C ILE A 125 13.53 -0.56 -10.94
N ASN A 126 12.29 -0.22 -10.59
CA ASN A 126 11.90 -0.05 -9.19
C ASN A 126 11.44 -1.35 -8.55
N SER A 127 10.46 -2.03 -9.14
CA SER A 127 9.97 -3.32 -8.64
C SER A 127 9.07 -4.04 -9.62
N GLN A 128 8.95 -5.37 -9.48
CA GLN A 128 8.00 -6.16 -10.26
C GLN A 128 6.55 -5.66 -10.15
N SER A 129 6.13 -5.17 -8.98
CA SER A 129 4.76 -4.68 -8.81
C SER A 129 4.52 -3.36 -9.56
N GLU A 130 5.54 -2.51 -9.65
CA GLU A 130 5.46 -1.26 -10.41
C GLU A 130 5.54 -1.53 -11.90
N TYR A 131 6.37 -2.48 -12.34
CA TYR A 131 6.40 -2.98 -13.71
C TYR A 131 5.03 -3.52 -14.15
N ASP A 132 4.45 -4.45 -13.38
CA ASP A 132 3.15 -5.05 -13.69
C ASP A 132 2.05 -3.98 -13.82
N MET A 133 2.10 -2.96 -12.97
CA MET A 133 1.19 -1.81 -13.03
C MET A 133 1.42 -0.96 -14.27
N ALA A 134 2.67 -0.64 -14.58
CA ALA A 134 3.01 0.17 -15.75
C ALA A 134 2.61 -0.54 -17.05
N VAL A 135 2.84 -1.85 -17.16
CA VAL A 135 2.39 -2.67 -18.30
C VAL A 135 0.87 -2.67 -18.41
N ALA A 136 0.16 -2.85 -17.30
CA ALA A 136 -1.30 -2.80 -17.31
C ALA A 136 -1.83 -1.43 -17.78
N VAL A 137 -1.19 -0.34 -17.37
CA VAL A 137 -1.50 1.01 -17.85
C VAL A 137 -1.20 1.15 -19.34
N ALA A 138 -0.01 0.72 -19.78
CA ALA A 138 0.40 0.82 -21.18
C ALA A 138 -0.58 0.08 -22.11
N LYS A 139 -1.06 -1.10 -21.70
CA LYS A 139 -2.05 -1.87 -22.46
C LYS A 139 -3.45 -1.28 -22.45
N VAL A 140 -3.86 -0.60 -21.38
CA VAL A 140 -5.20 -0.02 -21.26
C VAL A 140 -5.34 1.27 -22.05
N TRP A 141 -4.27 2.07 -22.14
CA TRP A 141 -4.29 3.38 -22.81
C TRP A 141 -3.58 3.38 -24.17
N GLY A 142 -2.57 2.53 -24.34
CA GLY A 142 -1.93 2.26 -25.62
C GLY A 142 -2.61 1.11 -26.34
N SER A 143 -1.90 -0.02 -26.45
CA SER A 143 -2.47 -1.27 -26.97
C SER A 143 -1.72 -2.49 -26.43
N ASP A 144 -2.19 -3.68 -26.82
CA ASP A 144 -1.48 -4.93 -26.57
C ASP A 144 -0.13 -5.03 -27.30
N ASP A 145 0.10 -4.20 -28.31
CA ASP A 145 1.33 -4.15 -29.10
C ASP A 145 2.21 -2.99 -28.61
N GLU A 146 3.39 -3.33 -28.10
CA GLU A 146 4.36 -2.38 -27.52
C GLU A 146 4.77 -1.29 -28.52
N GLU A 147 4.74 -1.58 -29.84
CA GLU A 147 5.05 -0.60 -30.88
C GLU A 147 4.04 0.57 -30.94
N ASN A 148 2.88 0.45 -30.27
CA ASN A 148 1.85 1.48 -30.21
C ASN A 148 1.76 2.19 -28.85
N TRP A 149 2.71 1.99 -27.95
CA TRP A 149 2.73 2.65 -26.63
C TRP A 149 3.07 4.16 -26.67
N TRP A 150 3.07 4.76 -27.84
CA TRP A 150 3.21 6.19 -28.07
C TRP A 150 1.85 6.93 -28.20
N THR A 151 0.73 6.21 -28.15
CA THR A 151 -0.64 6.79 -28.26
C THR A 151 -1.16 7.33 -26.93
N ASP A 152 -2.44 7.78 -26.91
CA ASP A 152 -3.11 8.45 -25.78
C ASP A 152 -2.69 7.91 -24.41
N ASP A 153 -2.08 8.75 -23.58
CA ASP A 153 -1.63 8.38 -22.24
C ASP A 153 -2.41 9.14 -21.15
N PRO A 154 -2.57 8.57 -19.94
CA PRO A 154 -3.32 9.22 -18.87
C PRO A 154 -2.60 10.45 -18.29
N PHE A 155 -1.30 10.62 -18.55
CA PHE A 155 -0.49 11.71 -18.02
C PHE A 155 -0.72 13.03 -18.76
N CYS A 156 -1.18 12.98 -20.02
CA CYS A 156 -1.73 14.13 -20.75
C CYS A 156 -2.90 14.82 -20.00
N TYR A 157 -3.59 14.08 -19.13
CA TYR A 157 -4.78 14.56 -18.42
C TYR A 157 -4.55 14.82 -16.94
N GLY A 158 -3.35 14.54 -16.41
CA GLY A 158 -2.99 14.72 -15.01
C GLY A 158 -2.07 13.64 -14.44
N HIS A 159 -2.23 13.33 -13.16
CA HIS A 159 -1.40 12.37 -12.44
C HIS A 159 -2.06 10.99 -12.41
N LEU A 160 -1.25 9.94 -12.50
CA LEU A 160 -1.68 8.57 -12.27
C LEU A 160 -1.39 8.18 -10.82
N CYS A 161 -2.36 7.61 -10.13
CA CYS A 161 -2.16 7.07 -8.79
C CYS A 161 -2.25 5.54 -8.79
N SER A 162 -1.20 4.85 -8.40
CA SER A 162 -1.26 3.42 -8.10
C SER A 162 -1.66 3.22 -6.64
N PHE A 163 -2.65 2.36 -6.38
CA PHE A 163 -2.99 1.92 -5.03
C PHE A 163 -2.34 0.55 -4.81
N ASP A 164 -1.16 0.55 -4.18
CA ASP A 164 -0.25 -0.60 -4.19
C ASP A 164 -0.69 -1.68 -3.19
N ARG A 165 -0.84 -1.32 -1.90
CA ARG A 165 -1.17 -2.27 -0.83
C ARG A 165 -2.16 -1.68 0.15
N LEU A 166 -3.08 -2.52 0.63
CA LEU A 166 -4.04 -2.18 1.68
C LEU A 166 -4.33 -3.40 2.56
N VAL A 167 -4.16 -3.22 3.86
CA VAL A 167 -4.56 -4.20 4.88
C VAL A 167 -5.58 -3.54 5.79
N ILE A 168 -6.71 -4.21 6.03
CA ILE A 168 -7.72 -3.79 7.01
C ILE A 168 -8.03 -4.96 7.94
N ASN A 169 -7.54 -4.86 9.18
CA ASN A 169 -7.71 -5.83 10.27
C ASN A 169 -8.71 -5.34 11.33
N ALA A 170 -9.86 -4.85 10.85
CA ALA A 170 -10.97 -4.42 11.68
C ALA A 170 -11.70 -5.64 12.26
N LYS A 171 -12.05 -5.60 13.55
CA LYS A 171 -12.83 -6.67 14.22
C LYS A 171 -14.32 -6.39 14.27
N THR A 172 -14.74 -5.17 13.99
CA THR A 172 -16.13 -4.73 14.06
C THR A 172 -16.52 -4.01 12.78
N SER A 173 -17.80 -4.07 12.42
CA SER A 173 -18.32 -3.34 11.25
C SER A 173 -18.17 -1.83 11.38
N ALA A 174 -18.25 -1.30 12.61
CA ALA A 174 -18.01 0.12 12.89
C ALA A 174 -16.55 0.52 12.57
N ASP A 175 -15.58 -0.33 12.93
CA ASP A 175 -14.17 -0.08 12.61
C ASP A 175 -13.92 -0.14 11.11
N VAL A 176 -14.55 -1.09 10.40
CA VAL A 176 -14.47 -1.19 8.93
C VAL A 176 -14.97 0.11 8.30
N GLU A 177 -16.14 0.58 8.73
CA GLU A 177 -16.75 1.80 8.18
C GLU A 177 -15.89 3.04 8.43
N ALA A 178 -15.43 3.22 9.68
CA ALA A 178 -14.56 4.32 10.05
C ALA A 178 -13.23 4.28 9.27
N ALA A 179 -12.64 3.10 9.06
CA ALA A 179 -11.42 2.96 8.29
C ALA A 179 -11.62 3.40 6.82
N TRP A 180 -12.71 2.97 6.18
CA TRP A 180 -13.03 3.40 4.81
C TRP A 180 -13.31 4.90 4.70
N GLN A 181 -13.97 5.52 5.68
CA GLN A 181 -14.17 6.97 5.71
C GLN A 181 -12.85 7.74 5.82
N ILE A 182 -11.89 7.21 6.57
CA ILE A 182 -10.55 7.80 6.69
C ILE A 182 -9.78 7.65 5.37
N ILE A 183 -9.83 6.47 4.74
CA ILE A 183 -9.21 6.23 3.43
C ILE A 183 -9.80 7.20 2.39
N ASP A 184 -11.13 7.32 2.31
CA ASP A 184 -11.79 8.27 1.40
C ASP A 184 -11.37 9.73 1.67
N ALA A 185 -11.23 10.13 2.93
CA ALA A 185 -10.71 11.46 3.29
C ALA A 185 -9.26 11.66 2.83
N LEU A 186 -8.40 10.64 2.93
CA LEU A 186 -7.03 10.68 2.41
C LEU A 186 -7.01 10.79 0.89
N LEU A 187 -7.80 9.97 0.19
CA LEU A 187 -7.91 10.02 -1.27
C LEU A 187 -8.37 11.41 -1.73
N LYS A 188 -9.37 12.01 -1.06
CA LYS A 188 -9.80 13.40 -1.31
C LYS A 188 -8.72 14.44 -1.06
N ARG A 189 -7.78 14.17 -0.14
CA ARG A 189 -6.65 15.07 0.16
C ARG A 189 -5.58 15.03 -0.94
N VAL A 190 -5.33 13.85 -1.53
CA VAL A 190 -4.29 13.64 -2.54
C VAL A 190 -4.78 13.77 -3.98
N ARG A 191 -6.10 13.77 -4.22
CA ARG A 191 -6.69 13.76 -5.57
C ARG A 191 -6.42 14.97 -6.46
N ARG A 192 -5.87 16.06 -5.92
CA ARG A 192 -5.67 17.28 -6.71
C ARG A 192 -4.72 16.99 -7.87
N GLY A 193 -5.21 17.19 -9.09
CA GLY A 193 -4.45 16.94 -10.33
C GLY A 193 -4.39 15.48 -10.75
N MET A 194 -5.04 14.54 -10.04
CA MET A 194 -5.11 13.15 -10.49
C MET A 194 -6.06 13.04 -11.68
N ALA A 195 -5.63 12.32 -12.71
CA ALA A 195 -6.42 11.92 -13.86
C ALA A 195 -7.11 10.58 -13.61
N VAL A 196 -6.33 9.61 -13.12
CA VAL A 196 -6.77 8.24 -12.90
C VAL A 196 -6.09 7.64 -11.67
N MET A 197 -6.76 6.68 -11.06
CA MET A 197 -6.17 5.80 -10.07
C MET A 197 -6.36 4.35 -10.51
N VAL A 198 -5.34 3.52 -10.35
CA VAL A 198 -5.34 2.11 -10.74
C VAL A 198 -4.98 1.24 -9.54
N LEU A 199 -5.48 0.00 -9.53
CA LEU A 199 -5.11 -1.02 -8.55
C LEU A 199 -5.27 -2.42 -9.15
N LYS A 200 -4.56 -3.40 -8.56
CA LYS A 200 -4.82 -4.83 -8.79
C LYS A 200 -5.54 -5.40 -7.57
N ALA A 201 -6.72 -6.00 -7.77
CA ALA A 201 -7.52 -6.58 -6.70
C ALA A 201 -6.97 -7.94 -6.23
N PHE A 202 -5.71 -7.99 -5.81
CA PHE A 202 -5.00 -9.22 -5.48
C PHE A 202 -5.14 -9.57 -3.98
N PRO A 203 -5.65 -10.75 -3.61
CA PRO A 203 -5.69 -11.19 -2.22
C PRO A 203 -4.30 -11.47 -1.66
N LEU A 204 -3.87 -10.68 -0.68
CA LEU A 204 -2.50 -10.69 -0.12
C LEU A 204 -2.09 -12.05 0.48
N ASP A 205 -3.04 -12.87 0.92
CA ASP A 205 -2.78 -14.24 1.42
C ASP A 205 -2.19 -15.19 0.36
N TYR A 206 -2.20 -14.79 -0.91
CA TYR A 206 -1.68 -15.55 -2.05
C TYR A 206 -0.38 -14.93 -2.61
N GLU A 207 0.18 -13.90 -1.95
CA GLU A 207 1.54 -13.44 -2.22
C GLU A 207 2.50 -14.61 -1.90
N GLY A 208 3.06 -15.24 -2.93
CA GLY A 208 3.82 -16.50 -2.82
C GLY A 208 3.38 -17.60 -3.80
N GLY A 209 2.26 -17.39 -4.50
CA GLY A 209 1.86 -18.18 -5.65
C GLY A 209 0.46 -18.77 -5.55
N VAL A 210 -0.20 -18.88 -6.70
CA VAL A 210 -1.48 -19.57 -6.85
C VAL A 210 -1.20 -20.94 -7.45
N THR A 211 -1.67 -22.00 -6.79
CA THR A 211 -1.55 -23.38 -7.23
C THR A 211 -2.88 -23.85 -7.82
N ALA A 212 -2.87 -24.93 -8.61
CA ALA A 212 -4.09 -25.51 -9.16
C ALA A 212 -5.13 -25.86 -8.05
N GLU A 213 -4.67 -26.22 -6.85
CA GLU A 213 -5.52 -26.57 -5.72
C GLU A 213 -6.22 -25.35 -5.10
N ASN A 214 -5.53 -24.21 -5.00
CA ASN A 214 -6.05 -23.01 -4.33
C ASN A 214 -6.65 -21.97 -5.29
N GLN A 215 -6.51 -22.17 -6.61
CA GLN A 215 -7.06 -21.32 -7.68
C GLN A 215 -8.54 -20.97 -7.50
N PRO A 216 -9.47 -21.92 -7.22
CA PRO A 216 -10.88 -21.57 -7.05
C PRO A 216 -11.14 -20.67 -5.83
N ALA A 217 -10.33 -20.80 -4.78
CA ALA A 217 -10.43 -19.95 -3.60
C ALA A 217 -9.86 -18.55 -3.84
N PHE A 218 -8.75 -18.47 -4.58
CA PHE A 218 -8.15 -17.22 -5.05
C PHE A 218 -9.16 -16.39 -5.84
N GLU A 219 -9.74 -16.95 -6.90
CA GLU A 219 -10.68 -16.22 -7.77
C GLU A 219 -11.92 -15.73 -7.02
N ARG A 220 -12.46 -16.54 -6.10
CA ARG A 220 -13.60 -16.13 -5.26
C ARG A 220 -13.25 -14.91 -4.41
N ARG A 221 -12.04 -14.87 -3.84
CA ARG A 221 -11.57 -13.76 -3.01
C ARG A 221 -11.24 -12.53 -3.84
N GLN A 222 -10.58 -12.69 -4.99
CA GLN A 222 -10.33 -11.60 -5.95
C GLN A 222 -11.64 -10.94 -6.38
N ARG A 223 -12.64 -11.73 -6.81
CA ARG A 223 -13.98 -11.21 -7.15
C ARG A 223 -14.66 -10.50 -5.97
N ALA A 224 -14.44 -10.96 -4.74
CA ALA A 224 -14.96 -10.29 -3.55
C ALA A 224 -14.26 -8.94 -3.29
N LEU A 225 -12.94 -8.87 -3.49
CA LEU A 225 -12.17 -7.62 -3.41
C LEU A 225 -12.60 -6.62 -4.48
N MET A 226 -12.78 -7.05 -5.73
CA MET A 226 -13.28 -6.19 -6.80
C MET A 226 -14.64 -5.56 -6.44
N ARG A 227 -15.59 -6.37 -5.94
CA ARG A 227 -16.89 -5.87 -5.45
C ARG A 227 -16.76 -4.91 -4.27
N LEU A 228 -15.79 -5.15 -3.38
CA LEU A 228 -15.51 -4.28 -2.25
C LEU A 228 -15.00 -2.92 -2.74
N TYR A 229 -14.01 -2.91 -3.63
CA TYR A 229 -13.45 -1.67 -4.18
C TYR A 229 -14.46 -0.89 -5.02
N GLN A 230 -15.25 -1.57 -5.86
CA GLN A 230 -16.42 -0.97 -6.53
C GLN A 230 -17.33 -0.22 -5.55
N ARG A 231 -17.75 -0.91 -4.48
CA ARG A 231 -18.70 -0.34 -3.50
C ARG A 231 -18.10 0.79 -2.66
N ARG A 232 -16.84 0.66 -2.24
CA ARG A 232 -16.22 1.54 -1.24
C ARG A 232 -15.56 2.76 -1.84
N ILE A 233 -14.90 2.59 -2.98
CA ILE A 233 -14.05 3.61 -3.57
C ILE A 233 -14.40 3.88 -5.04
N GLY A 234 -15.41 3.21 -5.61
CA GLY A 234 -15.91 3.50 -6.95
C GLY A 234 -14.95 3.09 -8.06
N PHE A 235 -14.14 2.06 -7.83
CA PHE A 235 -13.30 1.48 -8.87
C PHE A 235 -14.13 0.60 -9.80
N GLU A 236 -13.80 0.59 -11.08
CA GLU A 236 -14.40 -0.25 -12.10
C GLU A 236 -13.31 -1.13 -12.72
N PRO A 237 -13.63 -2.33 -13.24
CA PRO A 237 -12.66 -3.11 -13.99
C PRO A 237 -12.14 -2.29 -15.17
N VAL A 238 -10.85 -2.45 -15.50
CA VAL A 238 -10.29 -1.79 -16.69
C VAL A 238 -11.00 -2.28 -17.96
N PRO A 239 -11.11 -1.47 -19.03
CA PRO A 239 -11.77 -1.88 -20.28
C PRO A 239 -10.90 -2.80 -21.15
N HIS A 240 -9.98 -3.54 -20.53
CA HIS A 240 -9.16 -4.55 -21.19
C HIS A 240 -9.49 -5.91 -20.57
N LYS A 241 -10.12 -6.80 -21.35
CA LYS A 241 -10.73 -8.04 -20.81
C LYS A 241 -9.77 -8.91 -20.00
N ALA A 242 -8.58 -9.22 -20.55
CA ALA A 242 -7.62 -10.07 -19.84
C ALA A 242 -7.15 -9.45 -18.52
N LEU A 243 -6.82 -8.16 -18.52
CA LEU A 243 -6.42 -7.44 -17.31
C LEU A 243 -7.57 -7.32 -16.29
N ALA A 244 -8.80 -7.13 -16.75
CA ALA A 244 -9.98 -7.13 -15.88
C ALA A 244 -10.18 -8.50 -15.20
N ASP A 245 -9.96 -9.60 -15.93
CA ASP A 245 -9.99 -10.96 -15.38
C ASP A 245 -8.85 -11.21 -14.38
N GLU A 246 -7.70 -10.56 -14.56
CA GLU A 246 -6.61 -10.51 -13.57
C GLU A 246 -6.90 -9.60 -12.36
N GLY A 247 -8.04 -8.91 -12.35
CA GLY A 247 -8.48 -8.04 -11.27
C GLY A 247 -7.92 -6.63 -11.32
N TRP A 248 -7.37 -6.18 -12.45
CA TRP A 248 -7.03 -4.78 -12.63
C TRP A 248 -8.28 -3.91 -12.67
N MET A 249 -8.22 -2.80 -11.95
CA MET A 249 -9.32 -1.86 -11.82
C MET A 249 -8.80 -0.44 -11.91
N LEU A 250 -9.65 0.48 -12.39
CA LEU A 250 -9.38 1.90 -12.44
C LEU A 250 -10.49 2.73 -11.81
N ARG A 251 -10.18 3.98 -11.51
CA ARG A 251 -11.13 5.03 -11.18
C ARG A 251 -10.70 6.31 -11.85
N LEU A 252 -11.57 6.88 -12.67
CA LEU A 252 -11.34 8.16 -13.32
C LEU A 252 -11.65 9.34 -12.38
N PHE A 253 -10.81 10.35 -12.45
CA PHE A 253 -10.98 11.66 -11.82
C PHE A 253 -11.06 12.78 -12.86
N ASN A 254 -10.53 12.53 -14.06
CA ASN A 254 -10.67 13.36 -15.24
C ASN A 254 -11.24 12.50 -16.38
N GLU A 255 -12.38 12.90 -16.95
CA GLU A 255 -13.04 12.17 -18.05
C GLU A 255 -12.21 12.18 -19.35
N GLY A 256 -11.32 13.16 -19.54
CA GLY A 256 -10.40 13.15 -20.67
C GLY A 256 -9.41 11.99 -20.63
N ALA A 257 -9.12 11.46 -19.44
CA ALA A 257 -8.22 10.31 -19.25
C ALA A 257 -8.90 8.96 -19.46
N ARG A 258 -10.15 8.94 -19.93
CA ARG A 258 -10.88 7.69 -20.17
C ARG A 258 -10.19 6.94 -21.32
N PRO A 259 -9.74 5.69 -21.11
CA PRO A 259 -9.15 4.90 -22.19
C PRO A 259 -10.21 4.61 -23.25
N ASP A 260 -9.76 4.50 -24.50
CA ASP A 260 -10.60 4.05 -25.59
C ASP A 260 -11.02 2.59 -25.37
N VAL A 261 -12.26 2.29 -25.75
CA VAL A 261 -12.79 0.93 -25.65
C VAL A 261 -12.62 0.29 -27.01
N GLU A 262 -11.67 -0.64 -27.13
CA GLU A 262 -11.53 -1.52 -28.31
C GLU A 262 -12.69 -2.53 -28.42
#